data_AF-A0A0F9SKU2-F1
#
_entry.id   AF-A0A0F9SKU2-F1
#
_cell.length_a   1.000
_cell.length_b   1.000
_cell.length_c   1.000
_cell.angle_alpha   90.00
_cell.angle_beta   90.00
_cell.angle_gamma   90.00
#
_symmetry.space_group_name_H-M   'P 1'
#
loop_
_entity.id
_entity.type
_entity.pdbx_description
1 polymer ?
#
loop_
_entity_poly.entity_id
_entity_poly.type
_entity_poly.pdbx_seq_one_letter_code
_entity_poly.pdbx_strand_id
1 'polypeptide(L)'
;MITLFFSRGSAIRRVFIDGRVITLLDAAVGNVPIIIDLDKIDEKQIKERMGEEGMKFIREIALLKTDEEIVQDIKRDFQSLGWRLYNRQDDSL
;
A
#
# COMPACT_ATOMS: atom_id res chain seq x y z
N MET A 1 11.38 -6.44 -5.74
CA MET A 1 10.32 -6.13 -4.77
C MET A 1 10.76 -4.97 -3.88
N ILE A 2 9.89 -3.98 -3.67
CA ILE A 2 10.15 -2.84 -2.78
C ILE A 2 9.29 -3.00 -1.51
N THR A 3 9.90 -2.84 -0.34
CA THR A 3 9.20 -2.87 0.95
C THR A 3 9.33 -1.52 1.65
N LEU A 4 8.19 -0.93 2.00
CA LEU A 4 8.10 0.33 2.74
C LEU A 4 7.61 0.07 4.16
N PHE A 5 8.28 0.70 5.12
CA PHE A 5 7.93 0.59 6.53
C PHE A 5 7.51 1.95 7.08
N PHE A 6 6.28 2.02 7.57
CA PHE A 6 5.68 3.22 8.11
C PHE A 6 5.39 3.08 9.60
N SER A 7 5.56 4.17 10.34
CA SER A 7 5.18 4.25 11.75
C SER A 7 4.32 5.47 12.04
N ARG A 8 3.40 5.33 13.01
CA ARG A 8 2.61 6.42 13.56
C ARG A 8 2.40 6.16 15.06
N GLY A 9 3.19 6.82 15.90
CA GLY A 9 3.29 6.45 17.32
C GLY A 9 3.88 5.05 17.47
N SER A 10 3.19 4.17 18.19
CA SER A 10 3.56 2.75 18.34
C SER A 10 3.03 1.85 17.22
N ALA A 11 2.19 2.36 16.31
CA ALA A 11 1.65 1.58 15.21
C ALA A 11 2.67 1.44 14.07
N ILE A 12 2.76 0.26 13.47
CA ILE A 12 3.65 -0.06 12.35
C ILE A 12 2.83 -0.64 11.20
N ARG A 13 3.12 -0.19 9.97
CA ARG A 13 2.56 -0.74 8.73
C ARG A 13 3.67 -1.08 7.75
N ARG A 14 3.48 -2.19 7.04
CA ARG A 14 4.39 -2.64 5.99
C ARG A 14 3.63 -2.68 4.67
N VAL A 15 4.25 -2.15 3.64
CA VAL A 15 3.71 -2.15 2.28
C VAL A 15 4.72 -2.81 1.37
N PHE A 16 4.30 -3.85 0.66
CA PHE A 16 5.11 -4.54 -0.33
C PHE A 16 4.60 -4.18 -1.72
N ILE A 17 5.52 -3.81 -2.59
CA ILE A 17 5.25 -3.41 -3.97
C ILE A 17 6.10 -4.32 -4.85
N ASP A 18 5.44 -5.12 -5.67
CA ASP A 18 6.09 -6.04 -6.60
C ASP A 18 5.42 -5.90 -7.96
N GLY A 19 5.96 -5.00 -8.79
CA GLY A 19 5.31 -4.62 -10.04
C GLY A 19 3.93 -4.01 -9.79
N ARG A 20 2.91 -4.68 -10.33
CA ARG A 20 1.50 -4.27 -10.26
C ARG A 20 0.74 -4.87 -9.07
N VAL A 21 1.43 -5.54 -8.16
CA VAL A 21 0.83 -6.14 -6.96
C VAL A 21 1.26 -5.37 -5.71
N ILE A 22 0.29 -4.92 -4.93
CA ILE A 22 0.50 -4.25 -3.65
C ILE A 22 -0.02 -5.13 -2.53
N THR A 23 0.81 -5.35 -1.51
CA THR A 23 0.39 -6.02 -0.28
C THR A 23 0.49 -5.06 0.90
N LEU A 24 -0.60 -4.88 1.62
CA LEU A 24 -0.68 -4.09 2.85
C LEU A 24 -0.74 -5.03 4.06
N LEU A 25 0.20 -4.87 4.99
CA LEU A 25 0.19 -5.53 6.29
C LEU A 25 0.02 -4.49 7.40
N ASP A 26 -1.02 -4.69 8.20
CA ASP A 26 -1.28 -3.91 9.41
C ASP A 26 -1.33 -4.83 10.63
N ALA A 27 -0.46 -4.57 11.60
CA ALA A 27 -0.37 -5.34 12.83
C ALA A 27 -1.62 -5.15 13.71
N ALA A 28 -2.31 -4.01 13.60
CA ALA A 28 -3.50 -3.69 14.40
C ALA A 28 -4.71 -4.57 14.04
N VAL A 29 -4.72 -5.18 12.85
CA VAL A 29 -5.79 -6.08 12.37
C VAL A 29 -5.34 -7.54 12.30
N GLY A 30 -4.31 -7.92 13.07
CA GLY A 30 -3.85 -9.31 13.16
C GLY A 30 -2.92 -9.75 12.03
N ASN A 31 -2.29 -8.83 11.31
CA ASN A 31 -1.38 -9.11 10.19
C ASN A 31 -2.01 -9.92 9.04
N VAL A 32 -3.33 -9.83 8.85
CA VAL A 32 -3.96 -10.40 7.66
C VAL A 32 -3.59 -9.54 6.44
N PRO A 33 -2.88 -10.08 5.43
CA PRO A 33 -2.50 -9.29 4.27
C PRO A 33 -3.71 -8.92 3.41
N ILE A 34 -3.75 -7.66 2.98
CA ILE A 34 -4.61 -7.22 1.91
C ILE A 34 -3.74 -7.16 0.66
N ILE A 35 -3.99 -8.09 -0.27
CA ILE A 35 -3.26 -8.21 -1.53
C ILE A 35 -4.14 -7.63 -2.63
N ILE A 36 -3.58 -6.72 -3.41
CA ILE A 36 -4.27 -5.99 -4.47
C ILE A 36 -3.46 -6.14 -5.74
N ASP A 37 -4.04 -6.83 -6.73
CA ASP A 37 -3.53 -6.85 -8.10
C ASP A 37 -4.16 -5.68 -8.86
N LEU A 38 -3.34 -4.68 -9.20
CA LEU A 38 -3.80 -3.46 -9.87
C LEU A 38 -4.28 -3.70 -11.31
N ASP A 39 -3.97 -4.86 -11.89
CA ASP A 39 -4.47 -5.26 -13.21
C ASP A 39 -5.75 -6.10 -13.12
N LYS A 40 -6.12 -6.56 -11.91
CA LYS A 40 -7.30 -7.40 -11.64
C LYS A 40 -8.07 -6.90 -10.41
N ILE A 41 -8.46 -5.63 -10.43
CA ILE A 41 -9.16 -4.99 -9.32
C ILE A 41 -10.56 -5.57 -9.18
N ASP A 42 -10.83 -6.27 -8.08
CA ASP A 42 -12.17 -6.65 -7.64
C ASP A 42 -12.77 -5.52 -6.79
N GLU A 43 -13.56 -4.65 -7.39
CA GLU A 43 -14.13 -3.48 -6.70
C GLU A 43 -14.94 -3.86 -5.46
N LYS A 44 -15.63 -5.01 -5.48
CA LYS A 44 -16.47 -5.44 -4.36
C LYS A 44 -15.57 -5.80 -3.17
N GLN A 45 -14.54 -6.59 -3.41
CA GLN A 45 -13.57 -6.97 -2.37
C GLN A 45 -12.87 -5.75 -1.77
N ILE A 46 -12.46 -4.80 -2.61
CA ILE A 46 -11.79 -3.58 -2.16
C ILE A 46 -12.72 -2.73 -1.28
N LYS A 47 -13.98 -2.53 -1.71
CA LYS A 47 -14.96 -1.78 -0.92
C LYS A 47 -15.27 -2.47 0.41
N GLU A 48 -15.38 -3.79 0.45
CA GLU A 48 -15.63 -4.55 1.69
C GLU A 48 -14.47 -4.44 2.68
N ARG A 49 -13.21 -4.39 2.20
CA ARG A 49 -12.03 -4.33 3.07
C ARG A 49 -11.57 -2.92 3.43
N MET A 50 -11.78 -1.95 2.53
CA MET A 50 -11.19 -0.61 2.62
C MET A 50 -12.20 0.54 2.45
N GLY A 51 -13.48 0.24 2.19
CA GLY A 51 -14.52 1.23 1.97
C GLY A 51 -14.40 2.00 0.64
N GLU A 52 -15.26 3.01 0.46
CA GLU A 52 -15.26 3.85 -0.75
C GLU A 52 -13.97 4.68 -0.90
N GLU A 53 -13.41 5.16 0.22
CA GLU A 53 -12.14 5.90 0.21
C GLU A 53 -10.98 5.00 -0.23
N GLY A 54 -10.95 3.76 0.25
CA GLY A 54 -9.99 2.76 -0.21
C GLY A 54 -10.14 2.46 -1.69
N MET A 55 -11.37 2.33 -2.20
CA MET A 55 -11.62 2.12 -3.62
C MET A 55 -11.11 3.30 -4.48
N LYS A 56 -11.30 4.54 -4.02
CA LYS A 56 -10.78 5.72 -4.70
C LYS A 56 -9.25 5.69 -4.78
N PHE A 57 -8.58 5.41 -3.66
CA PHE A 57 -7.13 5.24 -3.60
C PHE A 57 -6.63 4.17 -4.58
N ILE A 58 -7.28 3.00 -4.61
CA ILE A 58 -6.90 1.91 -5.53
C ILE A 58 -7.08 2.30 -7.00
N ARG A 59 -8.10 3.09 -7.35
CA ARG A 59 -8.25 3.59 -8.72
C ARG A 59 -7.16 4.57 -9.12
N GLU A 60 -6.76 5.45 -8.21
CA GLU A 60 -5.69 6.43 -8.45
C GLU A 60 -4.34 5.73 -8.64
N ILE A 61 -4.00 4.80 -7.74
CA ILE A 61 -2.74 4.07 -7.80
C ILE A 61 -2.65 3.11 -8.99
N ALA A 62 -3.80 2.57 -9.45
CA ALA A 62 -3.86 1.68 -10.60
C ALA A 62 -3.45 2.36 -11.92
N LEU A 63 -3.51 3.70 -12.01
CA LEU A 63 -3.08 4.46 -13.17
C LEU A 63 -1.55 4.57 -13.31
N LEU A 64 -0.82 4.30 -12.23
CA LEU A 64 0.63 4.39 -12.17
C LEU A 64 1.28 3.17 -12.82
N LYS A 65 2.37 3.36 -13.55
CA LYS A 65 2.93 2.31 -14.42
C LYS A 65 4.19 1.66 -13.84
N THR A 66 4.88 2.36 -12.94
CA THR A 66 6.15 1.91 -12.40
C THR A 66 6.11 1.78 -10.88
N ASP A 67 6.90 0.87 -10.34
CA ASP A 67 7.04 0.66 -8.90
C ASP A 67 7.41 1.95 -8.18
N GLU A 68 8.27 2.79 -8.78
CA GLU A 68 8.67 4.05 -8.14
C GLU A 68 7.53 5.08 -8.11
N GLU A 69 6.70 5.17 -9.15
CA GLU A 69 5.49 6.00 -9.11
C GLU A 69 4.55 5.54 -7.99
N ILE A 70 4.33 4.23 -7.89
CA ILE A 70 3.53 3.60 -6.83
C ILE A 70 4.12 3.92 -5.45
N VAL A 71 5.44 3.80 -5.27
CA VAL A 71 6.14 4.14 -4.03
C VAL A 71 5.89 5.58 -3.63
N GLN A 72 6.06 6.54 -4.56
CA GLN A 72 5.90 7.96 -4.25
C GLN A 72 4.47 8.30 -3.88
N ASP A 73 3.49 7.71 -4.56
CA ASP A 73 2.07 7.89 -4.27
C ASP A 73 1.69 7.37 -2.87
N ILE A 74 2.03 6.12 -2.57
CA ILE A 74 1.80 5.50 -1.24
C ILE A 74 2.47 6.33 -0.15
N LYS A 75 3.72 6.74 -0.37
CA LYS A 75 4.47 7.54 0.59
C LYS A 75 3.76 8.86 0.88
N ARG A 76 3.33 9.59 -0.15
CA ARG A 76 2.62 10.87 -0.01
C ARG A 76 1.33 10.68 0.77
N ASP A 77 0.56 9.67 0.45
CA ASP A 77 -0.73 9.42 1.07
C ASP A 77 -0.58 9.04 2.55
N PHE A 78 0.36 8.15 2.87
CA PHE A 78 0.68 7.81 4.26
C PHE A 78 1.15 9.04 5.05
N GLN A 79 2.01 9.88 4.45
CA GLN A 79 2.49 11.12 5.07
C GLN A 79 1.35 12.11 5.34
N SER A 80 0.38 12.24 4.42
CA SER A 80 -0.80 13.08 4.61
C SER A 80 -1.66 12.63 5.80
N LEU A 81 -1.64 11.33 6.11
CA LEU A 81 -2.34 10.70 7.24
C LEU A 81 -1.51 10.67 8.54
N GLY A 82 -0.35 11.35 8.54
CA GLY A 82 0.54 11.47 9.70
C GLY A 82 1.47 10.27 9.94
N TRP A 83 1.58 9.35 8.98
CA TRP A 83 2.55 8.27 9.04
C TRP A 83 3.93 8.73 8.57
N ARG A 84 4.98 8.17 9.17
CA ARG A 84 6.37 8.45 8.79
C ARG A 84 6.99 7.19 8.19
N LEU A 85 7.51 7.33 6.97
CA LEU A 85 8.39 6.31 6.39
C LEU A 85 9.70 6.29 7.19
N TYR A 86 10.06 5.15 7.77
CA TYR A 86 11.29 5.01 8.56
C TYR A 86 12.27 4.01 7.95
N ASN A 87 11.83 3.17 7.00
CA ASN A 87 12.70 2.29 6.25
C ASN A 87 12.13 1.99 4.85
N ARG A 88 13.02 1.84 3.87
CA ARG A 88 12.74 1.35 2.51
C ARG A 88 13.77 0.27 2.21
N GLN A 89 13.31 -0.88 1.75
CA GLN A 89 14.16 -1.98 1.29
C GLN A 89 13.84 -2.26 -0.17
N ASP A 90 14.86 -2.26 -1.01
CA ASP A 90 14.74 -2.59 -2.42
C ASP A 90 15.44 -3.94 -2.62
N ASP A 91 14.65 -5.00 -2.69
CA ASP A 91 15.15 -6.33 -3.04
C ASP A 91 15.28 -6.39 -4.57
N SER A 92 16.37 -5.80 -5.06
CA SER A 92 16.91 -6.02 -6.40
C SER A 92 17.77 -7.28 -6.36
N LEU A 93 17.29 -8.36 -7.00
CA LEU A 93 18.14 -9.50 -7.40
C LEU A 93 19.09 -9.07 -8.52
#